data_AF-T1C0L6-F1
#
_entry.id   AF-T1C0L6-F1
#
_cell.length_a   1.000
_cell.length_b   1.000
_cell.length_c   1.000
_cell.angle_alpha   90.00
_cell.angle_beta   90.00
_cell.angle_gamma   90.00
#
_symmetry.space_group_name_H-M   'P 1'
#
loop_
_entity.id
_entity.type
_entity.pdbx_description
1 polymer ?
#
loop_
_entity_poly.entity_id
_entity_poly.type
_entity_poly.pdbx_seq_one_letter_code
_entity_poly.pdbx_strand_id
1 'polypeptide(L)' 'MTADHATPAILKGHSDDPVPLILWGDGVAPGPESVPAAKFGEPSASRGPLGRLRGIQVLPLLLGLGSSLPP' A
#
# COMPACT_ATOMS: atom_id res chain seq x y z
N MET A 1 -0.32 4.31 4.96
CA MET A 1 0.76 3.73 5.80
C MET A 1 1.55 2.73 4.99
N THR A 2 2.87 2.71 5.13
CA THR A 2 3.79 1.72 4.54
C THR A 2 5.14 1.81 5.28
N ALA A 3 6.17 1.11 4.81
CA ALA A 3 7.56 1.24 5.24
C ALA A 3 8.44 1.72 4.09
N ASP A 4 9.67 2.12 4.39
CA ASP A 4 10.68 2.46 3.39
C ASP A 4 11.41 1.22 2.84
N HIS A 5 11.55 0.16 3.65
CA HIS A 5 12.13 -1.12 3.24
C HIS A 5 11.67 -2.30 4.11
N ALA A 6 11.99 -3.53 3.67
CA ALA A 6 11.81 -4.75 4.46
C ALA A 6 13.07 -5.07 5.27
N THR A 7 12.90 -5.65 6.47
CA THR A 7 13.99 -6.16 7.31
C THR A 7 13.60 -7.53 7.88
N PRO A 8 13.61 -8.62 7.08
CA PRO A 8 13.20 -9.93 7.55
C PRO A 8 14.08 -10.42 8.69
N ALA A 9 13.46 -10.88 9.79
CA ALA A 9 14.18 -11.31 11.00
C ALA A 9 15.22 -12.41 10.72
N ILE A 10 14.92 -13.32 9.77
CA ILE A 10 15.82 -14.40 9.37
C ILE A 10 17.09 -13.90 8.67
N LEU A 11 17.01 -12.76 7.99
CA LEU A 11 18.14 -12.15 7.28
C LEU A 11 18.98 -11.23 8.18
N LYS A 12 18.40 -10.72 9.28
CA LYS A 12 19.04 -9.72 10.16
C LYS A 12 19.59 -8.52 9.39
N GLY A 13 18.91 -8.14 8.31
CA GLY A 13 19.34 -7.12 7.38
C GLY A 13 18.22 -6.78 6.41
N HIS A 14 18.46 -5.77 5.57
CA HIS A 14 17.47 -5.32 4.61
C HIS A 14 17.31 -6.32 3.46
N SER A 15 16.11 -6.37 2.87
CA SER A 15 15.86 -7.09 1.63
C SER A 15 15.07 -6.24 0.64
N ASP A 16 15.06 -6.68 -0.62
CA ASP A 16 14.29 -6.06 -1.71
C ASP A 16 12.84 -6.59 -1.79
N ASP A 17 12.40 -7.31 -0.76
CA ASP A 17 11.01 -7.74 -0.63
C ASP A 17 10.09 -6.53 -0.58
N PRO A 18 8.94 -6.55 -1.28
CA PRO A 18 8.02 -5.44 -1.26
C PRO A 18 7.40 -5.26 0.13
N VAL A 19 7.16 -4.00 0.50
CA VAL A 19 6.48 -3.63 1.75
C VAL A 19 4.98 -3.43 1.50
N PRO A 20 4.11 -3.79 2.46
CA PRO A 20 2.68 -3.56 2.32
C PRO A 20 2.35 -2.06 2.35
N LEU A 21 1.41 -1.63 1.51
CA LEU A 21 0.89 -0.27 1.42
C LEU A 21 -0.62 -0.27 1.63
N ILE A 22 -1.10 0.61 2.51
CA ILE A 22 -2.54 0.90 2.68
C ILE A 22 -2.79 2.40 2.52
N LEU A 23 -3.80 2.71 1.72
CA LEU A 23 -4.39 4.04 1.59
C LEU A 23 -5.76 4.01 2.27
N TRP A 24 -6.03 5.03 3.09
CA TRP A 24 -7.28 5.15 3.81
C TRP A 24 -7.65 6.62 3.92
N GLY A 25 -8.89 6.94 3.62
CA GLY A 25 -9.42 8.30 3.62
C GLY A 25 -10.72 8.36 2.86
N ASP A 26 -11.42 9.48 3.00
CA ASP A 26 -12.59 9.77 2.18
C ASP A 26 -12.19 9.85 0.70
N GLY A 27 -13.10 9.48 -0.21
CA GLY A 27 -12.82 9.42 -1.65
C GLY A 27 -11.87 8.31 -2.11
N VAL A 28 -11.27 7.51 -1.21
CA VAL A 28 -10.50 6.32 -1.59
C VAL A 28 -11.47 5.18 -1.89
N ALA A 29 -11.53 4.76 -3.15
CA ALA A 29 -12.37 3.64 -3.55
C ALA A 29 -12.00 2.37 -2.75
N PRO A 30 -12.99 1.64 -2.19
CA PRO A 30 -12.70 0.37 -1.53
C PRO A 30 -12.07 -0.61 -2.53
N GLY A 31 -11.31 -1.56 -2.00
CA GLY A 31 -10.82 -2.67 -2.80
C GLY A 31 -11.98 -3.46 -3.43
N PRO A 32 -11.69 -4.30 -4.45
CA PRO A 32 -12.71 -5.14 -5.09
C PRO A 32 -13.40 -6.01 -4.03
N GLU A 33 -14.71 -6.23 -4.16
CA GLU A 33 -15.47 -7.11 -3.25
C GLU A 33 -14.90 -8.55 -3.18
N SER A 34 -14.24 -8.99 -4.26
CA SER A 34 -13.54 -10.27 -4.35
C SER A 34 -12.28 -10.36 -3.48
N VAL A 35 -11.82 -9.22 -2.93
CA VAL A 35 -10.74 -9.14 -1.95
C VAL A 35 -11.38 -8.94 -0.58
N PRO A 36 -11.53 -10.00 0.24
CA PRO A 36 -12.17 -9.87 1.55
C PRO A 36 -11.47 -8.82 2.40
N ALA A 37 -12.21 -8.16 3.30
CA ALA A 37 -11.68 -7.15 4.22
C ALA A 37 -10.45 -7.70 4.96
N ALA A 38 -9.27 -7.34 4.44
CA ALA A 38 -8.04 -8.03 4.78
C ALA A 38 -7.31 -7.24 5.85
N LYS A 39 -6.77 -7.95 6.84
CA LYS A 39 -5.81 -7.37 7.78
C LYS A 39 -4.62 -6.82 7.00
N PHE A 40 -4.08 -5.69 7.45
CA PHE A 40 -2.85 -5.14 6.88
C PHE A 40 -1.70 -6.15 7.09
N GLY A 41 -1.00 -6.50 6.01
CA GLY A 41 0.07 -7.48 5.98
C GLY A 41 0.44 -7.90 4.56
N GLU A 42 1.58 -8.56 4.41
CA GLU A 42 2.19 -8.91 3.12
C GLU A 42 1.28 -9.78 2.24
N PRO A 43 0.63 -10.84 2.74
CA PRO A 43 -0.26 -11.67 1.91
C PRO A 43 -1.50 -10.89 1.44
N SER A 44 -2.00 -9.96 2.24
CA SER A 44 -3.17 -9.16 1.87
C SER A 44 -2.82 -8.11 0.82
N ALA A 45 -1.70 -7.41 1.02
CA ALA A 45 -1.20 -6.39 0.11
C ALA A 45 -0.89 -6.95 -1.29
N SER A 46 -0.40 -8.19 -1.38
CA SER A 46 -0.08 -8.84 -2.66
C SER A 46 -1.29 -9.11 -3.56
N ARG A 47 -2.52 -9.07 -3.00
CA ARG A 47 -3.78 -9.23 -3.74
C ARG A 47 -4.57 -7.92 -3.87
N GLY A 48 -4.02 -6.81 -3.38
CA GLY A 48 -4.70 -5.51 -3.40
C GLY A 48 -4.75 -4.89 -4.80
N PRO A 49 -5.71 -3.98 -5.05
CA PRO A 49 -5.92 -3.38 -6.38
C PRO A 49 -4.80 -2.43 -6.83
N LEU A 50 -3.97 -1.94 -5.90
CA LEU A 50 -2.84 -1.06 -6.22
C LEU A 50 -1.69 -1.79 -6.94
N GLY A 51 -1.66 -3.13 -6.86
CA GLY A 51 -0.56 -3.93 -7.40
C GLY A 51 0.79 -3.57 -6.77
N ARG A 52 1.87 -3.75 -7.55
CA ARG A 52 3.24 -3.43 -7.13
C ARG A 52 3.62 -2.02 -7.61
N LEU A 53 4.06 -1.19 -6.67
CA LEU A 53 4.51 0.17 -6.93
C LEU A 53 5.98 0.33 -6.56
N ARG A 54 6.68 1.22 -7.25
CA ARG A 54 7.95 1.79 -6.78
C ARG A 54 7.66 2.88 -5.77
N GLY A 55 8.52 3.05 -4.76
CA GLY A 55 8.33 4.06 -3.71
C GLY A 55 8.08 5.47 -4.26
N ILE A 56 8.78 5.84 -5.34
CA ILE A 56 8.60 7.14 -6.04
C ILE A 56 7.20 7.37 -6.63
N GLN A 57 6.39 6.32 -6.81
CA GLN A 57 5.03 6.42 -7.33
C GLN A 57 4.00 6.72 -6.23
N VAL A 58 4.37 6.58 -4.96
CA VAL A 58 3.43 6.73 -3.82
C VAL A 58 2.97 8.17 -3.65
N LEU A 59 3.88 9.15 -3.67
CA LEU A 59 3.52 10.55 -3.46
C LEU A 59 2.63 11.11 -4.60
N PRO A 60 2.94 10.90 -5.89
CA PRO A 60 2.03 11.31 -6.98
C PRO A 60 0.62 10.70 -6.86
N LEU A 61 0.53 9.43 -6.45
CA LEU A 61 -0.75 8.75 -6.22
C LEU A 61 -1.56 9.43 -5.10
N LEU A 62 -0.91 9.77 -3.98
CA LEU A 62 -1.55 10.47 -2.85
C LEU A 62 -2.06 11.86 -3.25
N LEU A 63 -1.27 12.62 -4.00
CA LEU A 63 -1.67 13.96 -4.46
C LEU A 63 -2.88 13.91 -5.40
N GLY A 64 -2.95 12.90 -6.27
CA GLY A 64 -4.12 12.68 -7.12
C GLY A 64 -5.40 12.42 -6.32
N LEU A 65 -5.32 11.67 -5.22
CA LEU A 65 -6.45 11.41 -4.32
C LEU A 65 -6.85 12.65 -3.50
N GLY A 66 -5.86 13.41 -3.01
CA GLY A 66 -6.11 14.63 -2.22
C GLY A 66 -6.79 15.74 -3.02
N SER A 67 -6.52 15.83 -4.32
CA SER A 67 -7.15 16.83 -5.20
C SER A 67 -8.65 16.59 -5.48
N SER A 68 -9.20 15.44 -5.09
CA SER A 68 -10.64 15.14 -5.20
C SER A 68 -11.44 15.39 -3.92
N LEU A 69 -10.81 15.83 -2.82
CA LEU A 69 -11.50 16.15 -1.57
C LEU A 69 -11.94 17.63 -1.56
N PRO A 70 -13.18 17.94 -1.12
CA PRO A 70 -13.57 19.33 -0.91
C PRO A 70 -12.65 20.01 0.11
N PRO A 71 -12.44 21.34 0.00
CA PRO A 71 -11.56 22.09 0.90
C PRO A 71 -12.01 22.03 2.36
#